data_AF-A0A841ECW7-F1
#
_entry.id   AF-A0A841ECW7-F1
#
_cell.length_a   1.000
_cell.length_b   1.000
_cell.length_c   1.000
_cell.angle_alpha   90.00
_cell.angle_beta   90.00
_cell.angle_gamma   90.00
#
_symmetry.space_group_name_H-M   'P 1'
#
loop_
_entity.id
_entity.type
_entity.pdbx_description
1 polymer ?
#
loop_
_entity_poly.entity_id
_entity_poly.type
_entity_poly.pdbx_seq_one_letter_code
_entity_poly.pdbx_strand_id
1 'polypeptide(L)'
;MAAALASPLGDVRTCVEVVDIRRTAPGAAVVSCIKTVHDGRGGGDAHTAVPSHGALTYVLRTDSGSWRIALAQTTPTRAAPDPPQ
;
A
#
# COMPACT_ATOMS: atom_id res chain seq x y z
N MET A 1 13.91 -11.19 2.41
CA MET A 1 13.80 -9.80 1.90
C MET A 1 15.12 -9.25 1.38
N ALA A 2 16.27 -9.58 1.99
CA ALA A 2 17.59 -9.12 1.54
C ALA A 2 17.87 -9.28 0.03
N ALA A 3 17.54 -10.44 -0.55
CA ALA A 3 17.74 -10.67 -1.99
C ALA A 3 16.92 -9.72 -2.89
N ALA A 4 15.68 -9.37 -2.50
CA ALA A 4 14.87 -8.41 -3.24
C ALA A 4 15.43 -6.98 -3.12
N LEU A 5 15.88 -6.61 -1.92
CA LEU A 5 16.48 -5.30 -1.65
C LEU A 5 17.85 -5.10 -2.35
N ALA A 6 18.57 -6.20 -2.62
CA ALA A 6 19.83 -6.16 -3.38
C ALA A 6 19.63 -6.15 -4.91
N SER A 7 18.38 -6.23 -5.38
CA SER A 7 18.00 -6.15 -6.80
C SER A 7 17.41 -4.78 -7.13
N PRO A 8 17.09 -4.47 -8.40
CA PRO A 8 16.40 -3.22 -8.76
C PRO A 8 15.08 -2.98 -8.00
N LEU A 9 14.46 -4.01 -7.41
CA LEU A 9 13.30 -3.83 -6.53
C LEU A 9 13.62 -3.02 -5.26
N GLY A 10 14.88 -2.92 -4.86
CA GLY A 10 15.34 -2.04 -3.77
C GLY A 10 15.12 -0.55 -4.06
N ASP A 11 15.01 -0.17 -5.33
CA ASP A 11 14.75 1.21 -5.76
C ASP A 11 13.25 1.54 -5.83
N VAL A 12 12.38 0.55 -5.60
CA VAL A 12 10.93 0.76 -5.49
C VAL A 12 10.58 1.08 -4.05
N ARG A 13 10.10 2.31 -3.81
CA ARG A 13 9.68 2.78 -2.48
C ARG A 13 8.18 2.91 -2.42
N THR A 14 7.59 2.66 -1.25
CA THR A 14 6.16 2.83 -1.05
C THR A 14 5.86 3.71 0.15
N CYS A 15 4.95 4.66 -0.01
CA CYS A 15 4.34 5.41 1.08
C CYS A 15 2.94 4.87 1.34
N VAL A 16 2.52 4.84 2.60
CA VAL A 16 1.16 4.46 2.99
C VAL A 16 0.59 5.57 3.86
N GLU A 17 -0.52 6.14 3.42
CA GLU A 17 -1.29 7.14 4.13
C GLU A 17 -2.57 6.51 4.66
N VAL A 18 -2.84 6.66 5.95
CA VAL A 18 -4.10 6.19 6.56
C VAL A 18 -5.17 7.24 6.32
N VAL A 19 -6.25 6.85 5.64
CA VAL A 19 -7.38 7.75 5.37
C VAL A 19 -8.54 7.56 6.34
N ASP A 20 -8.72 6.35 6.88
CA ASP A 20 -9.81 6.05 7.81
C ASP A 20 -9.51 4.81 8.65
N ILE A 21 -10.03 4.77 9.88
CA ILE A 21 -9.95 3.63 10.80
C ILE A 21 -11.33 3.37 11.38
N ARG A 22 -11.87 2.18 11.11
CA ARG A 22 -13.17 1.74 11.65
C ARG A 22 -12.99 0.52 12.53
N ARG A 23 -13.34 0.63 13.81
CA ARG A 23 -13.48 -0.54 14.68
C ARG A 23 -14.77 -1.27 14.32
N THR A 24 -14.66 -2.54 13.95
CA THR A 24 -15.81 -3.33 13.47
C THR A 24 -16.33 -4.33 14.51
N ALA A 25 -15.50 -4.70 15.48
CA ALA A 25 -15.83 -5.56 16.61
C ALA A 25 -14.80 -5.37 17.74
N PRO A 26 -15.05 -5.89 18.97
CA PRO A 26 -14.03 -5.96 20.00
C PRO A 26 -12.76 -6.65 19.47
N GLY A 27 -11.63 -5.93 19.51
CA GLY A 27 -10.36 -6.46 19.02
C GLY A 27 -10.25 -6.59 17.50
N ALA A 28 -11.09 -5.90 16.72
CA ALA A 28 -11.00 -5.84 15.26
C ALA A 28 -11.16 -4.42 14.71
N ALA A 29 -10.35 -4.08 13.71
CA ALA A 29 -10.47 -2.82 12.99
C ALA A 29 -10.16 -2.99 11.50
N VAL A 30 -10.80 -2.19 10.66
CA VAL A 30 -10.48 -2.02 9.25
C VAL A 30 -9.81 -0.66 9.10
N VAL A 31 -8.64 -0.64 8.46
CA VAL A 31 -7.90 0.58 8.15
C VAL A 31 -7.88 0.76 6.65
N SER A 32 -8.46 1.85 6.19
CA SER A 32 -8.41 2.27 4.79
C SER A 32 -7.17 3.14 4.62
N CYS A 33 -6.39 2.83 3.58
CA CYS A 33 -5.16 3.55 3.26
C CYS A 33 -5.09 3.87 1.77
N ILE A 34 -4.33 4.91 1.44
CA ILE A 34 -3.79 5.13 0.10
C ILE A 34 -2.34 4.65 0.12
N LYS A 35 -1.96 3.82 -0.84
CA LYS A 35 -0.58 3.42 -1.10
C LYS A 35 -0.08 4.16 -2.33
N THR A 36 1.04 4.84 -2.20
CA THR A 36 1.77 5.44 -3.32
C THR A 36 3.04 4.63 -3.57
N VAL A 37 3.29 4.27 -4.83
CA VAL A 37 4.48 3.56 -5.28
C VAL A 37 5.36 4.53 -6.08
N HIS A 38 6.59 4.70 -5.61
CA HIS A 38 7.62 5.46 -6.29
C HIS A 38 8.57 4.47 -6.95
N ASP A 39 8.48 4.35 -8.27
CA ASP A 39 9.38 3.51 -9.04
C ASP A 39 10.67 4.28 -9.35
N GLY A 40 11.72 4.02 -8.56
CA GLY A 40 13.04 4.62 -8.76
C GLY A 40 13.91 3.88 -9.78
N ARG A 41 13.41 2.78 -10.37
CA ARG A 41 14.15 2.00 -11.37
C ARG A 41 14.25 2.83 -12.65
N GLY A 42 15.47 3.22 -13.05
CA GLY A 42 15.69 3.96 -14.29
C GLY A 42 15.36 3.10 -15.52
N GLY A 43 14.53 3.62 -16.43
CA GLY A 43 14.27 3.00 -17.74
C GLY A 43 13.22 1.89 -17.75
N GLY A 44 12.12 2.04 -17.02
CA GLY A 44 11.03 1.05 -17.03
C GLY A 44 10.45 0.87 -18.44
N ASP A 45 10.62 -0.34 -19.01
CA ASP A 45 9.82 -0.78 -20.15
C ASP A 45 8.34 -0.64 -19.78
N ALA A 46 7.48 -0.21 -20.72
CA ALA A 46 6.05 -0.06 -20.49
C ALA A 46 5.38 -1.34 -19.94
N HIS A 47 5.99 -2.50 -20.19
CA HIS A 47 5.57 -3.81 -19.70
C HIS A 47 5.94 -4.10 -18.23
N THR A 48 6.79 -3.27 -17.60
CA THR A 48 7.26 -3.41 -16.21
C THR A 48 6.79 -2.28 -15.31
N ALA A 49 5.99 -1.36 -15.85
CA ALA A 49 5.43 -0.22 -15.14
C ALA A 49 4.52 -0.70 -13.99
N VAL A 50 4.81 -0.22 -12.79
CA VAL A 50 4.01 -0.51 -11.60
C VAL A 50 2.97 0.59 -11.43
N PRO A 51 1.72 0.27 -11.05
CA PRO A 51 0.74 1.29 -10.71
C PRO A 51 1.28 2.22 -9.60
N SER A 52 1.24 3.53 -9.86
CA SER A 52 1.77 4.53 -8.92
C SER A 52 0.90 4.70 -7.68
N HIS A 53 -0.37 4.29 -7.74
CA HIS A 53 -1.33 4.41 -6.65
C HIS A 53 -2.16 3.13 -6.46
N GLY A 54 -2.59 2.89 -5.23
CA GLY A 54 -3.53 1.83 -4.90
C GLY A 54 -4.32 2.11 -3.63
N ALA A 55 -5.56 1.63 -3.60
CA ALA A 55 -6.33 1.54 -2.37
C ALA A 55 -5.84 0.33 -1.57
N LEU A 56 -5.40 0.56 -0.34
CA LEU A 56 -4.87 -0.47 0.55
C LEU A 56 -5.77 -0.62 1.77
N THR A 57 -6.25 -1.83 1.99
CA THR A 57 -7.05 -2.18 3.17
C THR A 57 -6.23 -3.07 4.09
N TYR A 58 -6.10 -2.67 5.35
CA TYR A 58 -5.67 -3.55 6.42
C TYR A 58 -6.86 -4.00 7.26
N VAL A 59 -6.90 -5.30 7.58
CA VAL A 59 -7.71 -5.80 8.69
C VAL A 59 -6.78 -6.05 9.86
N LEU A 60 -7.03 -5.38 10.97
CA LEU A 60 -6.29 -5.55 12.21
C LEU A 60 -7.06 -6.41 13.18
N ARG A 61 -6.35 -7.27 13.90
CA ARG A 61 -6.88 -8.03 15.05
C ARG A 61 -5.99 -7.83 16.26
N THR A 62 -6.58 -7.73 17.44
CA THR A 62 -5.82 -7.82 18.68
C THR A 62 -5.52 -9.28 18.98
N ASP A 63 -4.25 -9.60 19.16
CA ASP A 63 -3.80 -10.86 19.76
C ASP A 63 -2.91 -10.53 20.96
N SER A 64 -3.18 -11.15 22.11
CA SER A 64 -2.44 -10.92 23.37
C SER A 64 -2.22 -9.44 23.72
N GLY A 65 -3.23 -8.60 23.49
CA GLY A 65 -3.18 -7.16 23.77
C GLY A 65 -2.43 -6.32 22.74
N SER A 66 -1.90 -6.92 21.67
CA SER A 66 -1.21 -6.22 20.59
C SER A 66 -2.00 -6.29 19.29
N TRP A 67 -2.11 -5.16 18.58
CA TRP A 67 -2.72 -5.13 17.25
C TRP A 67 -1.77 -5.72 16.22
N ARG A 68 -2.27 -6.61 15.37
CA ARG A 68 -1.54 -7.22 14.26
C ARG A 68 -2.37 -7.14 12.98
N ILE A 69 -1.69 -7.06 11.84
CA ILE A 69 -2.32 -7.14 10.52
C ILE A 69 -2.70 -8.59 10.26
N ALA A 70 -3.99 -8.87 10.18
CA ALA A 70 -4.54 -10.18 9.79
C ALA A 70 -4.72 -10.29 8.27
N LEU A 71 -4.98 -9.18 7.58
CA LEU A 71 -5.07 -9.09 6.12
C LEU A 71 -4.47 -7.76 5.65
N ALA A 72 -3.74 -7.82 4.54
CA ALA A 72 -3.33 -6.66 3.76
C ALA A 72 -3.71 -6.91 2.29
N GLN A 73 -4.63 -6.10 1.75
CA GLN A 73 -5.02 -6.19 0.34
C GLN A 73 -4.83 -4.84 -0.33
N THR A 74 -4.09 -4.82 -1.44
CA THR A 74 -3.94 -3.62 -2.28
C THR A 74 -4.64 -3.83 -3.61
N THR A 75 -5.48 -2.87 -3.99
CA THR A 75 -6.09 -2.79 -5.31
C THR A 75 -5.49 -1.60 -6.05
N PRO A 76 -4.83 -1.79 -7.22
CA PRO A 76 -4.36 -0.67 -8.03
C PRO A 76 -5.49 0.29 -8.37
N THR A 77 -5.23 1.59 -8.31
CA THR A 77 -6.17 2.63 -8.71
C THR A 77 -5.57 3.46 -9.83
N ARG A 78 -6.42 3.96 -10.73
CA ARG A 78 -6.01 5.01 -11.65
C ARG A 78 -5.85 6.30 -10.84
N ALA A 79 -4.80 7.09 -11.11
CA ALA A 79 -4.76 8.46 -10.63
C ALA A 79 -6.03 9.20 -11.10
N ALA A 80 -6.67 9.96 -10.20
CA ALA A 80 -7.72 10.87 -10.62
C ALA A 80 -7.14 11.83 -11.67
N PRO A 81 -7.88 12.18 -12.75
CA PRO A 81 -7.45 13.26 -13.62
C PRO A 81 -7.28 14.53 -12.77
N ASP A 82 -6.27 15.34 -13.10
CA ASP A 82 -6.11 16.65 -12.46
C ASP A 82 -7.42 17.45 -12.59
N PRO A 83 -7.82 18.18 -11.55
CA PRO A 83 -8.98 19.08 -11.67
C PRO A 83 -8.72 20.08 -12.80
N PRO A 84 -9.74 20.43 -13.60
CA PRO A 84 -9.59 21.47 -14.62
C PRO A 84 -9.12 22.77 -13.95
N GLN A 85 -8.15 23.44 -14.57
CA GLN A 85 -7.63 24.73 -14.12
C GLN A 85 -8.66 25.85 -14.29
#